data_AF-A0A7W5YMP9-F1
#
_entry.id   AF-A0A7W5YMP9-F1
#
_cell.length_a   1.000
_cell.length_b   1.000
_cell.length_c   1.000
_cell.angle_alpha   90.00
_cell.angle_beta   90.00
_cell.angle_gamma   90.00
#
_symmetry.space_group_name_H-M   'P 1'
#
loop_
_entity.id
_entity.type
_entity.pdbx_description
1 polymer ?
#
loop_
_entity_poly.entity_id
_entity_poly.type
_entity_poly.pdbx_seq_one_letter_code
_entity_poly.pdbx_strand_id
1 'polypeptide(L)'
;MTGSRRVARRAAVLATATVMVAMGASAAPAGAAVRGYGLGARALTAPLTCDTATPTLSGTDFSEILEGTPGNDVIFGLGGDDVINGLGGDDLLCGGSGDDAVSGGDGDDTLDGESGSDGLSGEAGDDTLRGSGGSDFLNGGSGVNTNDGGTGVDFCVNPSNGRGCP
;
A
#
# COMPACT_ATOMS: atom_id res chain seq x y z
N MET A 1 37.04 12.86 -71.36
CA MET A 1 35.71 12.42 -70.89
C MET A 1 35.48 13.02 -69.52
N THR A 2 34.73 14.11 -69.49
CA THR A 2 34.36 14.91 -68.31
C THR A 2 33.29 14.20 -67.48
N GLY A 3 33.38 14.35 -66.16
CA GLY A 3 32.55 13.64 -65.19
C GLY A 3 31.12 14.15 -65.06
N SER A 4 30.36 13.58 -64.12
CA SER A 4 29.28 14.23 -63.38
C SER A 4 28.87 13.34 -62.21
N ARG A 5 29.04 13.89 -61.01
CA ARG A 5 28.63 13.37 -59.71
C ARG A 5 27.11 13.21 -59.69
N ARG A 6 26.60 12.09 -59.16
CA ARG A 6 25.17 11.98 -58.84
C ARG A 6 24.90 12.42 -57.41
N VAL A 7 23.90 13.28 -57.34
CA VAL A 7 23.41 14.03 -56.18
C VAL A 7 22.65 13.13 -55.22
N ALA A 8 22.78 13.46 -53.94
CA ALA A 8 22.14 12.86 -52.79
C ALA A 8 20.61 12.77 -52.88
N ARG A 9 20.05 11.71 -52.26
CA ARG A 9 18.73 11.78 -51.64
C ARG A 9 18.84 11.26 -50.21
N ARG A 10 18.58 12.18 -49.27
CA ARG A 10 18.32 11.90 -47.87
C ARG A 10 16.92 11.31 -47.74
N ALA A 11 16.77 10.27 -46.93
CA ALA A 11 15.53 9.96 -46.24
C ALA A 11 15.90 9.56 -44.81
N ALA A 12 15.36 10.30 -43.85
CA ALA A 12 15.58 10.16 -42.43
C ALA A 12 14.66 9.08 -41.85
N VAL A 13 15.18 8.25 -40.95
CA VAL A 13 14.41 7.47 -39.94
C VAL A 13 15.36 7.40 -38.73
N LEU A 14 15.21 8.31 -37.79
CA LEU A 14 14.38 8.26 -36.57
C LEU A 14 15.24 7.79 -35.39
N ALA A 15 15.42 8.71 -34.45
CA ALA A 15 16.24 8.58 -33.28
C ALA A 15 15.69 7.54 -32.30
N THR A 16 16.57 6.72 -31.73
CA THR A 16 16.39 6.23 -30.37
C THR A 16 17.50 6.85 -29.54
N ALA A 17 17.15 7.91 -28.82
CA ALA A 17 17.97 8.44 -27.75
C ALA A 17 17.99 7.39 -26.64
N THR A 18 19.17 6.91 -26.31
CA THR A 18 19.42 6.26 -25.02
C THR A 18 20.48 7.11 -24.34
N VAL A 19 20.49 7.07 -23.02
CA VAL A 19 21.59 7.50 -22.13
C VAL A 19 21.42 8.89 -21.51
N MET A 20 20.77 8.91 -20.33
CA MET A 20 21.30 9.32 -19.01
C MET A 20 20.27 10.09 -18.21
N VAL A 21 19.87 9.54 -17.07
CA VAL A 21 19.84 10.29 -15.81
C VAL A 21 20.20 9.33 -14.68
N ALA A 22 21.43 9.43 -14.19
CA ALA A 22 21.79 9.00 -12.85
C ALA A 22 21.39 10.13 -11.90
N MET A 23 20.48 9.87 -10.95
CA MET A 23 20.24 10.69 -9.77
C MET A 23 20.13 9.73 -8.59
N GLY A 24 20.94 9.98 -7.58
CA GLY A 24 21.38 8.99 -6.61
C GLY A 24 20.26 8.39 -5.77
N ALA A 25 20.37 7.08 -5.57
CA ALA A 25 19.82 6.41 -4.41
C ALA A 25 20.50 7.00 -3.17
N SER A 26 19.84 7.96 -2.52
CA SER A 26 20.23 8.41 -1.18
C SER A 26 19.79 7.35 -0.19
N ALA A 27 20.76 6.56 0.24
CA ALA A 27 20.64 5.61 1.33
C ALA A 27 20.11 6.29 2.61
N ALA A 28 19.11 5.66 3.23
CA ALA A 28 18.88 5.67 4.67
C ALA A 28 18.36 4.27 5.07
N PRO A 29 18.68 3.79 6.28
CA PRO A 29 19.47 2.56 6.42
C PRO A 29 18.65 1.28 6.67
N ALA A 30 19.28 0.17 6.32
CA ALA A 30 18.94 -1.14 6.84
C ALA A 30 19.06 -1.19 8.38
N GLY A 31 18.01 -1.67 9.04
CA GLY A 31 18.10 -2.30 10.36
C GLY A 31 17.67 -1.44 11.54
N ALA A 32 16.38 -1.51 11.89
CA ALA A 32 15.97 -1.52 13.28
C ALA A 32 15.62 -2.96 13.66
N ALA A 33 16.56 -3.60 14.34
CA ALA A 33 16.43 -4.94 14.88
C ALA A 33 15.16 -5.10 15.72
N VAL A 34 14.49 -6.24 15.56
CA VAL A 34 13.61 -6.81 16.57
C VAL A 34 14.40 -6.93 17.88
N ARG A 35 14.23 -5.94 18.76
CA ARG A 35 14.57 -6.04 20.18
C ARG A 35 13.27 -5.94 20.95
N GLY A 36 12.62 -7.09 21.12
CA GLY A 36 11.56 -7.19 22.10
C GLY A 36 12.14 -6.96 23.49
N TYR A 37 11.60 -6.00 24.24
CA TYR A 37 11.45 -6.03 25.70
C TYR A 37 10.33 -5.08 26.13
N GLY A 38 9.21 -5.65 26.57
CA GLY A 38 8.10 -4.92 27.17
C GLY A 38 6.94 -5.85 27.50
N LEU A 39 6.99 -6.49 28.68
CA LEU A 39 5.88 -7.24 29.25
C LEU A 39 4.71 -6.27 29.48
N GLY A 40 3.75 -6.20 28.54
CA GLY A 40 2.58 -5.32 28.71
C GLY A 40 1.64 -5.16 27.52
N ALA A 41 2.07 -5.36 26.27
CA ALA A 41 1.20 -5.29 25.11
C ALA A 41 1.57 -6.41 24.13
N ARG A 42 0.62 -7.29 23.80
CA ARG A 42 0.75 -8.17 22.64
C ARG A 42 0.47 -7.31 21.41
N ALA A 43 1.45 -6.50 21.02
CA ALA A 43 1.47 -5.82 19.75
C ALA A 43 1.42 -6.85 18.62
N LEU A 44 0.76 -6.51 17.52
CA LEU A 44 0.79 -7.25 16.25
C LEU A 44 2.23 -7.64 15.91
N THR A 45 2.63 -8.87 16.23
CA THR A 45 4.01 -9.36 16.05
C THR A 45 4.14 -10.15 14.74
N ALA A 46 3.09 -10.19 13.91
CA ALA A 46 3.19 -10.64 12.53
C ALA A 46 3.60 -9.43 11.65
N PRO A 47 4.57 -9.58 10.74
CA PRO A 47 4.89 -8.51 9.80
C PRO A 47 3.65 -8.28 8.92
N LEU A 48 3.14 -7.04 8.89
CA LEU A 48 2.27 -6.61 7.80
C LEU A 48 3.16 -6.53 6.55
N THR A 49 2.82 -7.25 5.50
CA THR A 49 3.76 -7.54 4.40
C THR A 49 3.71 -6.52 3.25
N CYS A 50 3.28 -5.28 3.49
CA CYS A 50 3.22 -4.22 2.48
C CYS A 50 4.58 -3.90 1.81
N ASP A 51 5.70 -4.23 2.44
CA ASP A 51 7.06 -4.04 1.86
C ASP A 51 7.64 -5.31 1.18
N THR A 52 7.05 -6.50 1.40
CA THR A 52 7.67 -7.77 0.96
C THR A 52 6.77 -8.70 0.16
N ALA A 53 5.46 -8.42 0.11
CA ALA A 53 4.54 -9.18 -0.72
C ALA A 53 4.65 -8.76 -2.20
N THR A 54 4.36 -9.70 -3.09
CA THR A 54 4.25 -9.40 -4.53
C THR A 54 2.81 -9.01 -4.83
N PRO A 55 2.53 -7.76 -5.26
CA PRO A 55 1.17 -7.31 -5.48
C PRO A 55 0.52 -8.03 -6.67
N THR A 56 -0.76 -8.37 -6.53
CA THR A 56 -1.65 -8.75 -7.64
C THR A 56 -2.09 -7.51 -8.41
N LEU A 57 -2.21 -6.37 -7.72
CA LEU A 57 -2.54 -5.05 -8.27
C LEU A 57 -1.71 -3.96 -7.59
N SER A 58 -1.20 -3.01 -8.36
CA SER A 58 -0.45 -1.86 -7.86
C SER A 58 -0.96 -0.59 -8.53
N GLY A 59 -1.24 0.43 -7.73
CA GLY A 59 -1.56 1.79 -8.18
C GLY A 59 -0.32 2.56 -8.60
N THR A 60 -0.41 3.89 -8.57
CA THR A 60 0.67 4.82 -8.89
C THR A 60 0.80 5.90 -7.83
N ASP A 61 1.46 7.04 -8.14
CA ASP A 61 1.57 8.17 -7.20
C ASP A 61 0.35 9.13 -7.29
N PHE A 62 -0.77 8.69 -7.88
CA PHE A 62 -1.98 9.49 -8.07
C PHE A 62 -3.18 8.82 -7.40
N SER A 63 -4.20 9.61 -7.07
CA SER A 63 -5.47 9.08 -6.57
C SER A 63 -6.16 8.16 -7.58
N GLU A 64 -6.41 6.93 -7.18
CA GLU A 64 -6.96 5.86 -7.99
C GLU A 64 -8.13 5.12 -7.31
N ILE A 65 -8.81 4.30 -8.09
CA ILE A 65 -9.76 3.31 -7.59
C ILE A 65 -9.21 1.94 -7.97
N LEU A 66 -8.85 1.16 -6.95
CA LEU A 66 -8.30 -0.17 -7.06
C LEU A 66 -9.34 -1.17 -6.57
N GLU A 67 -9.66 -2.14 -7.42
CA GLU A 67 -10.67 -3.17 -7.14
C GLU A 67 -10.00 -4.54 -7.30
N GLY A 68 -10.07 -5.34 -6.23
CA GLY A 68 -9.63 -6.72 -6.18
C GLY A 68 -10.63 -7.66 -6.86
N THR A 69 -10.59 -8.91 -6.44
CA THR A 69 -11.41 -9.99 -6.95
C THR A 69 -12.12 -10.70 -5.80
N PRO A 70 -13.07 -11.60 -6.05
CA PRO A 70 -13.66 -12.41 -4.98
C PRO A 70 -12.73 -13.46 -4.35
N GLY A 71 -11.42 -13.38 -4.55
CA GLY A 71 -10.44 -14.26 -3.91
C GLY A 71 -9.21 -13.47 -3.48
N ASN A 72 -8.32 -14.13 -2.74
CA ASN A 72 -7.21 -13.48 -2.04
C ASN A 72 -6.31 -12.63 -2.95
N ASP A 73 -6.23 -11.36 -2.64
CA ASP A 73 -5.51 -10.34 -3.37
C ASP A 73 -4.40 -9.68 -2.53
N VAL A 74 -3.44 -9.08 -3.24
CA VAL A 74 -2.42 -8.21 -2.66
C VAL A 74 -2.43 -6.89 -3.43
N ILE A 75 -2.95 -5.83 -2.82
CA ILE A 75 -3.16 -4.54 -3.48
C ILE A 75 -2.35 -3.45 -2.79
N PHE A 76 -1.53 -2.73 -3.55
CA PHE A 76 -0.78 -1.57 -3.08
C PHE A 76 -1.26 -0.29 -3.79
N GLY A 77 -1.74 0.71 -3.06
CA GLY A 77 -2.11 2.03 -3.58
C GLY A 77 -0.90 2.84 -4.03
N LEU A 78 0.13 2.87 -3.18
CA LEU A 78 1.37 3.63 -3.30
C LEU A 78 1.23 5.09 -2.90
N GLY A 79 0.75 5.97 -3.77
CA GLY A 79 0.71 7.40 -3.48
C GLY A 79 -0.54 8.08 -4.01
N GLY A 80 -0.97 9.14 -3.34
CA GLY A 80 -2.24 9.81 -3.62
C GLY A 80 -3.36 9.26 -2.74
N ASP A 81 -4.51 9.92 -2.78
CA ASP A 81 -5.67 9.52 -1.98
C ASP A 81 -6.45 8.42 -2.74
N ASP A 82 -6.28 7.17 -2.36
CA ASP A 82 -6.79 6.00 -3.07
C ASP A 82 -8.10 5.45 -2.49
N VAL A 83 -8.87 4.78 -3.33
CA VAL A 83 -9.99 3.93 -2.92
C VAL A 83 -9.67 2.48 -3.27
N ILE A 84 -9.47 1.64 -2.27
CA ILE A 84 -9.06 0.24 -2.42
C ILE A 84 -10.19 -0.66 -1.91
N ASN A 85 -10.64 -1.62 -2.74
CA ASN A 85 -11.66 -2.60 -2.35
C ASN A 85 -11.15 -4.02 -2.62
N GLY A 86 -10.99 -4.85 -1.58
CA GLY A 86 -10.58 -6.25 -1.67
C GLY A 86 -11.68 -7.17 -2.22
N LEU A 87 -12.93 -6.90 -1.84
CA LEU A 87 -14.15 -7.65 -2.16
C LEU A 87 -14.31 -8.92 -1.33
N GLY A 88 -13.55 -9.97 -1.60
CA GLY A 88 -13.59 -11.12 -0.72
C GLY A 88 -12.47 -12.11 -0.97
N GLY A 89 -12.33 -13.08 -0.08
CA GLY A 89 -11.07 -13.77 0.13
C GLY A 89 -10.27 -13.09 1.22
N ASP A 90 -9.14 -13.69 1.59
CA ASP A 90 -8.27 -13.13 2.64
C ASP A 90 -7.22 -12.23 1.98
N ASP A 91 -7.38 -10.92 2.12
CA ASP A 91 -6.64 -9.93 1.35
C ASP A 91 -5.51 -9.26 2.15
N LEU A 92 -4.52 -8.75 1.41
CA LEU A 92 -3.53 -7.79 1.92
C LEU A 92 -3.64 -6.48 1.16
N LEU A 93 -4.13 -5.44 1.82
CA LEU A 93 -4.41 -4.13 1.23
C LEU A 93 -3.56 -3.06 1.91
N CYS A 94 -2.79 -2.31 1.13
CA CYS A 94 -1.90 -1.27 1.62
C CYS A 94 -2.23 0.05 0.91
N GLY A 95 -2.63 1.07 1.66
CA GLY A 95 -2.96 2.41 1.14
C GLY A 95 -1.73 3.08 0.55
N GLY A 96 -0.75 3.36 1.41
CA GLY A 96 0.52 3.94 1.02
C GLY A 96 0.65 5.36 1.57
N SER A 97 0.88 6.33 0.70
CA SER A 97 0.92 7.74 1.11
C SER A 97 -0.26 8.50 0.56
N GLY A 98 -1.00 9.19 1.41
CA GLY A 98 -2.22 9.88 1.01
C GLY A 98 -3.32 9.60 2.02
N ASP A 99 -4.46 10.28 1.90
CA ASP A 99 -5.61 9.98 2.75
C ASP A 99 -6.45 8.90 2.07
N ASP A 100 -6.25 7.64 2.45
CA ASP A 100 -6.78 6.47 1.73
C ASP A 100 -8.11 5.96 2.30
N ALA A 101 -8.93 5.34 1.44
CA ALA A 101 -10.12 4.60 1.82
C ALA A 101 -9.98 3.13 1.42
N VAL A 102 -9.79 2.24 2.40
CA VAL A 102 -9.51 0.82 2.17
C VAL A 102 -10.60 -0.04 2.79
N SER A 103 -11.21 -0.92 1.98
CA SER A 103 -12.17 -1.94 2.44
C SER A 103 -11.68 -3.35 2.10
N GLY A 104 -11.65 -4.23 3.10
CA GLY A 104 -11.33 -5.65 2.98
C GLY A 104 -12.44 -6.40 2.25
N GLY A 105 -13.58 -6.58 2.93
CA GLY A 105 -14.76 -7.21 2.35
C GLY A 105 -15.09 -8.50 3.09
N ASP A 106 -15.42 -9.56 2.36
CA ASP A 106 -15.67 -10.88 2.95
C ASP A 106 -14.37 -11.69 3.08
N GLY A 107 -13.86 -11.95 4.27
CA GLY A 107 -12.64 -12.74 4.50
C GLY A 107 -11.86 -12.27 5.71
N ASP A 108 -10.77 -12.98 6.05
CA ASP A 108 -9.89 -12.57 7.14
C ASP A 108 -8.81 -11.63 6.57
N ASP A 109 -9.06 -10.32 6.59
CA ASP A 109 -8.27 -9.35 5.84
C ASP A 109 -7.15 -8.69 6.65
N THR A 110 -6.14 -8.21 5.94
CA THR A 110 -5.04 -7.41 6.49
C THR A 110 -4.95 -6.06 5.79
N LEU A 111 -5.26 -4.99 6.49
CA LEU A 111 -5.28 -3.62 6.00
C LEU A 111 -4.21 -2.77 6.70
N ASP A 112 -3.38 -2.05 5.94
CA ASP A 112 -2.43 -1.04 6.43
C ASP A 112 -2.67 0.29 5.69
N GLY A 113 -3.00 1.35 6.41
CA GLY A 113 -3.15 2.71 5.86
C GLY A 113 -1.80 3.34 5.50
N GLU A 114 -0.73 2.90 6.17
CA GLU A 114 0.61 3.48 6.08
C GLU A 114 0.68 4.97 6.51
N SER A 115 0.60 5.93 5.60
CA SER A 115 0.81 7.34 5.94
C SER A 115 -0.26 8.26 5.38
N GLY A 116 -0.91 9.01 6.25
CA GLY A 116 -2.03 9.87 5.89
C GLY A 116 -3.19 9.62 6.85
N SER A 117 -4.29 10.34 6.68
CA SER A 117 -5.49 10.16 7.51
C SER A 117 -6.44 9.18 6.85
N ASP A 118 -6.38 7.92 7.26
CA ASP A 118 -6.97 6.83 6.49
C ASP A 118 -8.32 6.37 7.04
N GLY A 119 -9.16 5.83 6.16
CA GLY A 119 -10.39 5.13 6.48
C GLY A 119 -10.27 3.65 6.15
N LEU A 120 -10.14 2.80 7.18
CA LEU A 120 -9.97 1.36 7.03
C LEU A 120 -11.21 0.60 7.51
N SER A 121 -11.73 -0.31 6.69
CA SER A 121 -12.90 -1.15 7.01
C SER A 121 -12.60 -2.62 6.73
N GLY A 122 -12.63 -3.48 7.76
CA GLY A 122 -12.47 -4.92 7.60
C GLY A 122 -13.71 -5.62 7.02
N GLU A 123 -14.89 -5.11 7.36
CA GLU A 123 -16.18 -5.73 6.99
C GLU A 123 -16.43 -7.11 7.63
N ALA A 124 -16.24 -8.22 6.93
CA ALA A 124 -16.71 -9.53 7.36
C ALA A 124 -15.60 -10.58 7.46
N GLY A 125 -15.01 -10.70 8.64
CA GLY A 125 -14.13 -11.81 9.00
C GLY A 125 -13.35 -11.47 10.26
N ASP A 126 -12.27 -12.20 10.54
CA ASP A 126 -11.36 -11.88 11.63
C ASP A 126 -10.22 -10.98 11.11
N ASP A 127 -10.44 -9.67 11.12
CA ASP A 127 -9.60 -8.72 10.41
C ASP A 127 -8.43 -8.14 11.24
N THR A 128 -7.39 -7.70 10.53
CA THR A 128 -6.27 -6.94 11.09
C THR A 128 -6.15 -5.59 10.39
N LEU A 129 -6.39 -4.51 11.13
CA LEU A 129 -6.33 -3.13 10.63
C LEU A 129 -5.23 -2.35 11.34
N ARG A 130 -4.36 -1.67 10.58
CA ARG A 130 -3.35 -0.75 11.08
C ARG A 130 -3.45 0.61 10.37
N GLY A 131 -3.66 1.69 11.13
CA GLY A 131 -3.62 3.06 10.60
C GLY A 131 -2.20 3.57 10.35
N SER A 132 -1.24 3.06 11.13
CA SER A 132 0.18 3.40 11.02
C SER A 132 0.47 4.86 11.38
N GLY A 133 0.32 5.82 10.47
CA GLY A 133 0.68 7.20 10.74
C GLY A 133 -0.34 8.19 10.23
N GLY A 134 -1.04 8.87 11.14
CA GLY A 134 -2.02 9.84 10.72
C GLY A 134 -3.06 10.16 11.77
N SER A 135 -4.32 10.15 11.38
CA SER A 135 -5.45 10.33 12.29
C SER A 135 -6.61 9.56 11.69
N ASP A 136 -6.70 8.31 12.10
CA ASP A 136 -7.31 7.30 11.25
C ASP A 136 -8.68 6.88 11.79
N PHE A 137 -9.54 6.42 10.88
CA PHE A 137 -10.80 5.77 11.20
C PHE A 137 -10.69 4.28 10.89
N LEU A 138 -10.72 3.44 11.93
CA LEU A 138 -10.60 1.98 11.77
C LEU A 138 -11.90 1.31 12.21
N ASN A 139 -12.59 0.66 11.29
CA ASN A 139 -13.76 -0.16 11.59
C ASN A 139 -13.47 -1.63 11.31
N GLY A 140 -13.32 -2.43 12.37
CA GLY A 140 -13.08 -3.86 12.22
C GLY A 140 -14.26 -4.64 11.65
N GLY A 141 -15.47 -4.07 11.61
CA GLY A 141 -16.63 -4.81 11.11
C GLY A 141 -17.07 -5.94 12.06
N SER A 142 -17.52 -7.07 11.50
CA SER A 142 -17.90 -8.27 12.25
C SER A 142 -16.68 -9.11 12.63
N GLY A 143 -16.84 -10.24 13.34
CA GLY A 143 -15.71 -11.11 13.70
C GLY A 143 -14.76 -10.60 14.80
N VAL A 144 -13.60 -11.24 14.89
CA VAL A 144 -12.57 -11.04 15.93
C VAL A 144 -11.42 -10.19 15.39
N ASN A 145 -11.61 -8.88 15.46
CA ASN A 145 -10.70 -7.92 14.84
C ASN A 145 -9.58 -7.44 15.75
N THR A 146 -8.44 -7.12 15.12
CA THR A 146 -7.33 -6.41 15.73
C THR A 146 -7.15 -5.06 15.04
N ASN A 147 -7.43 -3.98 15.77
CA ASN A 147 -7.24 -2.62 15.28
C ASN A 147 -6.07 -1.96 16.02
N ASP A 148 -5.17 -1.33 15.27
CA ASP A 148 -3.98 -0.61 15.74
C ASP A 148 -3.94 0.77 15.06
N GLY A 149 -4.26 1.83 15.81
CA GLY A 149 -4.31 3.19 15.24
C GLY A 149 -2.93 3.68 14.83
N GLY A 150 -1.88 3.25 15.55
CA GLY A 150 -0.52 3.70 15.28
C GLY A 150 -0.27 5.09 15.89
N THR A 151 0.39 5.97 15.15
CA THR A 151 0.62 7.34 15.61
C THR A 151 -0.51 8.24 15.15
N GLY A 152 -1.12 8.99 16.06
CA GLY A 152 -2.21 9.84 15.63
C GLY A 152 -3.25 10.12 16.69
N VAL A 153 -4.35 10.72 16.24
CA VAL A 153 -5.61 10.72 16.99
C VAL A 153 -6.62 9.87 16.25
N ASP A 154 -6.75 8.63 16.71
CA ASP A 154 -7.45 7.59 15.94
C ASP A 154 -8.81 7.26 16.54
N PHE A 155 -9.71 6.82 15.68
CA PHE A 155 -11.05 6.38 16.05
C PHE A 155 -11.28 4.93 15.60
N CYS A 156 -11.22 4.01 16.57
CA CYS A 156 -11.48 2.59 16.35
C CYS A 156 -12.94 2.21 16.68
N VAL A 157 -13.58 1.44 15.80
CA VAL A 157 -14.89 0.79 15.98
C VAL A 157 -14.75 -0.72 15.79
N ASN A 158 -15.48 -1.49 16.61
CA ASN A 158 -15.44 -2.96 16.66
C ASN A 158 -14.05 -3.62 16.87
N PRO A 159 -13.17 -3.10 17.76
CA PRO A 159 -11.95 -3.82 18.13
C PRO A 159 -12.26 -5.00 19.08
N SER A 160 -11.84 -6.22 18.73
CA SER A 160 -12.00 -7.41 19.60
C SER A 160 -10.82 -7.63 20.55
N ASN A 161 -9.73 -6.88 20.40
CA ASN A 161 -8.52 -6.90 21.23
C ASN A 161 -8.66 -6.21 22.61
N GLY A 162 -9.84 -5.74 23.00
CA GLY A 162 -10.20 -5.39 24.40
C GLY A 162 -9.46 -4.20 25.02
N ARG A 163 -8.66 -3.48 24.24
CA ARG A 163 -8.06 -2.18 24.57
C ARG A 163 -8.31 -1.31 23.34
N GLY A 164 -9.18 -0.31 23.45
CA GLY A 164 -9.42 0.62 22.34
C GLY A 164 -8.11 1.24 21.86
N CYS A 165 -8.03 1.51 20.55
CA CYS A 165 -6.99 2.26 19.81
C CYS A 165 -5.85 2.78 20.72
N PRO A 166 -4.81 1.99 21.02
CA PRO A 166 -3.57 2.52 21.56
C PRO A 166 -2.66 3.09 20.47
#